data_AF-A0A939ZMI1-F1
#
_entry.id   AF-A0A939ZMI1-F1
#
_cell.length_a   1.000
_cell.length_b   1.000
_cell.length_c   1.000
_cell.angle_alpha   90.00
_cell.angle_beta   90.00
_cell.angle_gamma   90.00
#
_symmetry.space_group_name_H-M   'P 1'
#
loop_
_entity.id
_entity.type
_entity.pdbx_description
1 polymer ?
#
loop_
_entity_poly.entity_id
_entity_poly.type
_entity_poly.pdbx_seq_one_letter_code
_entity_poly.pdbx_strand_id
1 'polypeptide(L)'
;ERITGRHVDLAICNFGGIRCDLPKGNVLLDDVVSMLPFSNYATWLSVPGSELRKVFEQMAPRPLCVSGVQMEIADGKLLSVKIGGKPIDDRKYYGLATIDFLMDGGDGYKLARGAKDFVITDAKIGDIILEDIRAITAAGEPLEYATDGRVKVSRSEPAAAVQEEEPAAEAVAAPAGRPKLVIIHCNDTHSHFDPFPTEKGYRGGIVERAAFVDSIRRAYPAGKVLLLHAGDFNQGSSYYSELGGSLEPKMINALRYDCVTLGNHELDNGIEDLAARLSRIKCPIVCANCEFPDTLQQFVEPYVILNRGGMKIGVIGMESDIATMVAAPTAQRIQQYDNVETVLKWAPYLKEEEGCDMVILLSHLGYGADQDVVSKARGVDLVIGGHTHTFVEDFVYIEDLDGHRVPIITDGCWGREMGLIKVY
;
A
#
# COMPACT_ATOMS: atom_id res chain seq x y z
N GLU A 1 -21.54 20.37 -6.26
CA GLU A 1 -22.73 21.23 -6.48
C GLU A 1 -23.39 21.00 -7.84
N ARG A 2 -22.65 21.09 -8.97
CA ARG A 2 -23.15 20.85 -10.35
C ARG A 2 -24.00 19.57 -10.48
N ILE A 3 -23.55 18.47 -9.89
CA ILE A 3 -24.17 17.14 -10.04
C ILE A 3 -25.38 16.95 -9.10
N THR A 4 -25.26 17.38 -7.85
CA THR A 4 -26.25 17.07 -6.80
C THR A 4 -27.25 18.20 -6.53
N GLY A 5 -26.98 19.42 -7.00
CA GLY A 5 -27.72 20.63 -6.62
C GLY A 5 -27.61 21.00 -5.14
N ARG A 6 -26.78 20.31 -4.36
CA ARG A 6 -26.56 20.56 -2.93
C ARG A 6 -25.38 21.47 -2.73
N HIS A 7 -25.50 22.39 -1.77
CA HIS A 7 -24.42 23.28 -1.35
C HIS A 7 -23.26 22.49 -0.72
N VAL A 8 -22.03 22.87 -1.04
CA VAL A 8 -20.79 22.27 -0.51
C VAL A 8 -20.03 23.32 0.28
N ASP A 9 -19.93 23.13 1.60
CA ASP A 9 -19.10 23.98 2.48
C ASP A 9 -17.62 23.58 2.41
N LEU A 10 -17.32 22.30 2.20
CA LEU A 10 -15.96 21.74 2.21
C LEU A 10 -15.85 20.44 1.42
N ALA A 11 -14.63 20.04 1.09
CA ALA A 11 -14.33 18.73 0.51
C ALA A 11 -13.20 18.00 1.27
N ILE A 12 -13.32 16.68 1.37
CA ILE A 12 -12.30 15.77 1.93
C ILE A 12 -12.09 14.63 0.93
N CYS A 13 -10.84 14.29 0.64
CA CYS A 13 -10.44 13.06 -0.03
C CYS A 13 -9.30 12.42 0.78
N ASN A 14 -8.94 11.17 0.48
CA ASN A 14 -7.79 10.54 1.07
C ASN A 14 -6.54 10.74 0.20
N PHE A 15 -5.39 10.85 0.86
CA PHE A 15 -4.11 11.01 0.17
C PHE A 15 -3.79 9.83 -0.75
N GLY A 16 -4.06 8.60 -0.29
CA GLY A 16 -3.82 7.39 -1.08
C GLY A 16 -4.61 7.31 -2.38
N GLY A 17 -5.71 8.07 -2.49
CA GLY A 17 -6.51 8.19 -3.71
C GLY A 17 -5.83 8.99 -4.84
N ILE A 18 -4.77 9.75 -4.53
CA ILE A 18 -3.97 10.51 -5.50
C ILE A 18 -2.58 9.86 -5.57
N ARG A 19 -2.25 9.24 -6.71
CA ARG A 19 -1.12 8.29 -6.78
C ARG A 19 0.18 8.87 -7.29
N CYS A 20 0.12 9.86 -8.16
CA CYS A 20 1.31 10.50 -8.73
C CYS A 20 1.08 11.99 -8.93
N ASP A 21 2.17 12.74 -9.00
CA ASP A 21 2.13 14.14 -9.42
C ASP A 21 1.82 14.24 -10.91
N LEU A 22 1.17 15.34 -11.31
CA LEU A 22 1.07 15.69 -12.74
C LEU A 22 2.44 16.16 -13.26
N PRO A 23 2.89 15.69 -14.43
CA PRO A 23 4.16 16.11 -14.99
C PRO A 23 4.10 17.57 -15.44
N LYS A 24 5.26 18.25 -15.39
CA LYS A 24 5.40 19.57 -15.98
C LYS A 24 5.38 19.47 -17.51
N GLY A 25 4.51 20.26 -18.14
CA GLY A 25 4.43 20.38 -19.60
C GLY A 25 3.12 19.84 -20.17
N ASN A 26 3.20 19.14 -21.30
CA ASN A 26 2.02 18.51 -21.89
C ASN A 26 1.52 17.38 -20.99
N VAL A 27 0.26 17.46 -20.58
CA VAL A 27 -0.41 16.43 -19.79
C VAL A 27 -1.13 15.46 -20.73
N LEU A 28 -0.87 14.17 -20.55
CA LEU A 28 -1.54 13.09 -21.27
C LEU A 28 -2.78 12.62 -20.50
N LEU A 29 -3.69 11.93 -21.21
CA LEU A 29 -4.81 11.26 -20.55
C LEU A 29 -4.34 10.26 -19.49
N ASP A 30 -3.28 9.52 -19.80
CA ASP A 30 -2.66 8.56 -18.90
C ASP A 30 -2.21 9.19 -17.59
N ASP A 31 -1.61 10.40 -17.62
CA ASP A 31 -1.19 11.09 -16.39
C ASP A 31 -2.36 11.36 -15.45
N VAL A 32 -3.53 11.72 -15.99
CA VAL A 32 -4.74 12.00 -15.21
C VAL A 32 -5.34 10.71 -14.65
N VAL A 33 -5.44 9.65 -15.47
CA VAL A 33 -6.00 8.35 -15.05
C VAL A 33 -5.08 7.69 -14.03
N SER A 34 -3.76 7.72 -14.24
CA SER A 34 -2.78 7.19 -13.30
C SER A 34 -2.73 7.98 -11.99
N MET A 35 -2.98 9.29 -12.02
CA MET A 35 -3.10 10.10 -10.78
C MET A 35 -4.34 9.72 -9.96
N LEU A 36 -5.47 9.38 -10.61
CA LEU A 36 -6.74 9.05 -9.97
C LEU A 36 -7.28 7.68 -10.44
N PRO A 37 -6.56 6.58 -10.17
CA PRO A 37 -6.83 5.30 -10.84
C PRO A 37 -8.00 4.54 -10.22
N PHE A 38 -8.55 5.03 -9.10
CA PHE A 38 -9.64 4.43 -8.37
C PHE A 38 -11.01 4.82 -8.94
N SER A 39 -11.90 3.83 -9.03
CA SER A 39 -13.30 4.04 -9.43
C SER A 39 -14.17 4.54 -8.26
N ASN A 40 -13.74 5.60 -7.59
CA ASN A 40 -14.48 6.23 -6.50
C ASN A 40 -15.61 7.11 -7.03
N TYR A 41 -16.78 7.04 -6.41
CA TYR A 41 -17.95 7.83 -6.75
C TYR A 41 -18.01 9.13 -5.96
N ALA A 42 -18.32 10.23 -6.64
CA ALA A 42 -18.54 11.51 -6.01
C ALA A 42 -19.72 11.40 -5.05
N THR A 43 -19.49 11.79 -3.81
CA THR A 43 -20.44 11.65 -2.72
C THR A 43 -20.64 12.98 -2.01
N TRP A 44 -21.88 13.26 -1.63
CA TRP A 44 -22.24 14.40 -0.81
C TRP A 44 -22.84 13.96 0.53
N LEU A 45 -22.47 14.61 1.62
CA LEU A 45 -22.94 14.32 2.98
C LEU A 45 -23.34 15.61 3.71
N SER A 46 -24.38 15.56 4.53
CA SER A 46 -24.70 16.61 5.52
C SER A 46 -24.18 16.19 6.89
N VAL A 47 -22.99 16.65 7.27
CA VAL A 47 -22.24 16.15 8.44
C VAL A 47 -22.21 17.18 9.58
N PRO A 48 -22.44 16.79 10.85
CA PRO A 48 -22.31 17.71 11.97
C PRO A 48 -20.84 18.11 12.19
N GLY A 49 -20.61 19.37 12.56
CA GLY A 49 -19.27 19.91 12.81
C GLY A 49 -18.49 19.13 13.87
N SER A 50 -19.18 18.54 14.85
CA SER A 50 -18.57 17.71 15.89
C SER A 50 -17.89 16.46 15.32
N GLU A 51 -18.46 15.84 14.28
CA GLU A 51 -17.86 14.65 13.66
C GLU A 51 -16.76 15.06 12.67
N LEU A 52 -16.94 16.15 11.93
CA LEU A 52 -15.88 16.71 11.08
C LEU A 52 -14.62 17.07 11.88
N ARG A 53 -14.78 17.64 13.09
CA ARG A 53 -13.63 17.95 13.97
C ARG A 53 -12.81 16.70 14.29
N LYS A 54 -13.46 15.60 14.66
CA LYS A 54 -12.79 14.32 14.96
C LYS A 54 -12.05 13.78 13.74
N VAL A 55 -12.66 13.88 12.56
CA VAL A 55 -12.03 13.50 11.29
C VAL A 55 -10.77 14.34 11.05
N PHE A 56 -10.84 15.66 11.22
CA PHE A 56 -9.66 16.53 11.06
C PHE A 56 -8.57 16.25 12.10
N GLU A 57 -8.92 15.91 13.34
CA GLU A 57 -7.97 15.48 14.37
C GLU A 57 -7.28 14.17 13.96
N GLN A 58 -8.02 13.21 13.41
CA GLN A 58 -7.47 11.95 12.89
C GLN A 58 -6.60 12.16 11.64
N MET A 59 -6.92 13.15 10.80
CA MET A 59 -6.15 13.50 9.62
C MET A 59 -4.88 14.31 9.94
N ALA A 60 -4.84 15.05 11.05
CA ALA A 60 -3.74 15.97 11.38
C ALA A 60 -2.31 15.39 11.34
N PRO A 61 -2.05 14.13 11.72
CA PRO A 61 -0.71 13.54 11.61
C PRO A 61 -0.37 12.99 10.20
N ARG A 62 -1.30 13.07 9.24
CA ARG A 62 -1.19 12.46 7.90
C ARG A 62 -1.14 13.53 6.80
N PRO A 63 -0.68 13.19 5.58
CA PRO A 63 -0.89 14.04 4.41
C PRO A 63 -2.38 14.35 4.19
N LEU A 64 -2.70 15.58 3.78
CA LEU A 64 -4.06 16.12 3.77
C LEU A 64 -4.56 16.44 2.37
N CYS A 65 -5.74 15.93 2.01
CA CYS A 65 -6.46 16.30 0.79
C CYS A 65 -7.80 16.94 1.16
N VAL A 66 -7.79 18.26 1.37
CA VAL A 66 -8.95 19.03 1.86
C VAL A 66 -9.16 20.31 1.05
N SER A 67 -10.41 20.76 0.93
CA SER A 67 -10.79 22.03 0.31
C SER A 67 -11.91 22.73 1.08
N GLY A 68 -12.00 24.06 0.99
CA GLY A 68 -12.99 24.87 1.73
C GLY A 68 -12.71 25.04 3.23
N VAL A 69 -11.55 24.54 3.70
CA VAL A 69 -11.13 24.58 5.11
C VAL A 69 -9.85 25.39 5.29
N GLN A 70 -9.63 25.92 6.48
CA GLN A 70 -8.34 26.47 6.92
C GLN A 70 -7.92 25.77 8.21
N MET A 71 -6.75 25.13 8.22
CA MET A 71 -6.27 24.29 9.32
C MET A 71 -4.90 24.75 9.81
N GLU A 72 -4.71 24.73 11.13
CA GLU A 72 -3.42 24.90 11.79
C GLU A 72 -3.12 23.62 12.57
N ILE A 73 -1.96 23.02 12.31
CA ILE A 73 -1.52 21.76 12.90
C ILE A 73 -0.13 21.97 13.49
N ALA A 74 0.08 21.49 14.71
CA ALA A 74 1.40 21.44 15.34
C ALA A 74 1.68 20.03 15.85
N ASP A 75 2.83 19.47 15.49
CA ASP A 75 3.28 18.15 15.99
C ASP A 75 2.24 17.03 15.77
N GLY A 76 1.61 17.04 14.60
CA GLY A 76 0.56 16.09 14.23
C GLY A 76 -0.78 16.29 14.94
N LYS A 77 -0.95 17.37 15.71
CA LYS A 77 -2.19 17.70 16.43
C LYS A 77 -2.89 18.89 15.79
N LEU A 78 -4.20 18.78 15.64
CA LEU A 78 -5.04 19.89 15.17
C LEU A 78 -5.12 20.99 16.23
N LEU A 79 -4.67 22.20 15.90
CA LEU A 79 -4.80 23.38 16.76
C LEU A 79 -6.08 24.16 16.47
N SER A 80 -6.36 24.39 15.19
CA SER A 80 -7.54 25.13 14.77
C SER A 80 -8.03 24.66 13.40
N VAL A 81 -9.35 24.75 13.19
CA VAL A 81 -9.98 24.52 11.89
C VAL A 81 -11.12 25.51 11.68
N LYS A 82 -11.15 26.11 10.49
CA LYS A 82 -12.19 27.02 10.03
C LYS A 82 -12.81 26.48 8.75
N ILE A 83 -14.12 26.67 8.59
CA ILE A 83 -14.87 26.37 7.38
C ILE A 83 -15.53 27.67 6.91
N GLY A 84 -15.30 28.07 5.66
CA GLY A 84 -15.76 29.37 5.16
C GLY A 84 -15.26 30.57 5.99
N GLY A 85 -14.03 30.47 6.52
CA GLY A 85 -13.38 31.52 7.31
C GLY A 85 -13.85 31.65 8.77
N LYS A 86 -14.82 30.84 9.22
CA LYS A 86 -15.32 30.82 10.61
C LYS A 86 -14.84 29.56 11.34
N PRO A 87 -14.51 29.62 12.64
CA PRO A 87 -14.23 28.42 13.43
C PRO A 87 -15.34 27.39 13.27
N ILE A 88 -14.98 26.11 13.19
CA ILE A 88 -15.98 25.05 13.07
C ILE A 88 -16.92 25.07 14.27
N ASP A 89 -18.23 25.17 13.99
CA ASP A 89 -19.32 25.04 14.95
C ASP A 89 -19.80 23.59 15.02
N ASP A 90 -19.63 22.96 16.18
CA ASP A 90 -19.97 21.56 16.44
C ASP A 90 -21.46 21.24 16.25
N ARG A 91 -22.34 22.25 16.40
CA ARG A 91 -23.80 22.09 16.29
C ARG A 91 -24.31 22.31 14.87
N LYS A 92 -23.52 22.96 14.01
CA LYS A 92 -23.86 23.22 12.62
C LYS A 92 -23.64 21.96 11.78
N TYR A 93 -24.51 21.75 10.78
CA TYR A 93 -24.31 20.76 9.72
C TYR A 93 -23.67 21.44 8.52
N TYR A 94 -22.71 20.77 7.90
CA TYR A 94 -21.97 21.23 6.73
C TYR A 94 -22.19 20.27 5.57
N GLY A 95 -22.34 20.82 4.37
CA GLY A 95 -22.32 20.04 3.13
C GLY A 95 -20.88 19.64 2.80
N LEU A 96 -20.58 18.35 2.92
CA LEU A 96 -19.28 17.77 2.63
C LEU A 96 -19.32 17.07 1.26
N ALA A 97 -18.42 17.43 0.35
CA ALA A 97 -18.09 16.62 -0.82
C ALA A 97 -16.96 15.64 -0.49
N THR A 98 -17.12 14.37 -0.84
CA THR A 98 -16.14 13.32 -0.57
C THR A 98 -16.26 12.20 -1.60
N ILE A 99 -15.56 11.09 -1.36
CA ILE A 99 -15.70 9.82 -2.08
C ILE A 99 -16.44 8.78 -1.23
N ASP A 100 -17.08 7.83 -1.90
CA ASP A 100 -17.82 6.74 -1.28
C ASP A 100 -16.95 5.85 -0.37
N PHE A 101 -15.68 5.62 -0.74
CA PHE A 101 -14.72 4.84 0.05
C PHE A 101 -14.58 5.32 1.52
N LEU A 102 -14.63 6.64 1.75
CA LEU A 102 -14.43 7.24 3.08
C LEU A 102 -15.72 7.33 3.92
N MET A 103 -16.86 6.91 3.37
CA MET A 103 -18.14 7.06 4.06
C MET A 103 -18.20 6.25 5.35
N ASP A 104 -17.78 4.99 5.31
CA ASP A 104 -18.02 4.04 6.41
C ASP A 104 -16.88 3.03 6.58
N GLY A 105 -15.66 3.51 6.81
CA GLY A 105 -14.54 2.70 7.29
C GLY A 105 -13.24 2.88 6.53
N GLY A 106 -13.28 3.32 5.26
CA GLY A 106 -12.08 3.49 4.42
C GLY A 106 -11.06 4.43 5.05
N ASP A 107 -9.79 4.01 5.09
CA ASP A 107 -8.66 4.65 5.79
C ASP A 107 -8.91 4.90 7.30
N GLY A 108 -9.90 4.19 7.86
CA GLY A 108 -10.40 4.36 9.22
C GLY A 108 -11.38 5.53 9.40
N TYR A 109 -11.79 6.22 8.33
CA TYR A 109 -12.74 7.34 8.40
C TYR A 109 -14.19 6.85 8.35
N LYS A 110 -15.07 7.53 9.09
CA LYS A 110 -16.51 7.24 9.13
C LYS A 110 -17.30 8.52 8.87
N LEU A 111 -17.13 9.09 7.68
CA LEU A 111 -17.69 10.40 7.32
C LEU A 111 -19.24 10.43 7.35
N ALA A 112 -19.90 9.30 7.15
CA ALA A 112 -21.36 9.20 7.23
C ALA A 112 -21.89 9.19 8.69
N ARG A 113 -21.00 9.07 9.69
CA ARG A 113 -21.41 9.03 11.10
C ARG A 113 -22.12 10.33 11.48
N GLY A 114 -23.35 10.18 11.97
CA GLY A 114 -24.18 11.31 12.40
C GLY A 114 -24.65 12.21 11.24
N ALA A 115 -24.42 11.83 9.99
CA ALA A 115 -24.90 12.57 8.84
C ALA A 115 -26.44 12.56 8.80
N LYS A 116 -27.05 13.68 8.44
CA LYS A 116 -28.52 13.82 8.33
C LYS A 116 -29.08 13.41 6.98
N ASP A 117 -28.25 13.52 5.94
CA ASP A 117 -28.61 13.27 4.55
C ASP A 117 -27.33 12.95 3.79
N PHE A 118 -27.44 12.15 2.73
CA PHE A 118 -26.32 11.81 1.86
C PHE A 118 -26.77 11.44 0.45
N VAL A 119 -25.87 11.64 -0.51
CA VAL A 119 -26.05 11.24 -1.90
C VAL A 119 -24.75 10.60 -2.37
N ILE A 120 -24.80 9.31 -2.72
CA ILE A 120 -23.77 8.66 -3.52
C ILE A 120 -24.21 8.81 -4.97
N THR A 121 -23.41 9.48 -5.79
CA THR A 121 -23.73 9.66 -7.21
C THR A 121 -23.27 8.47 -8.05
N ASP A 122 -23.70 8.39 -9.30
CA ASP A 122 -23.15 7.49 -10.31
C ASP A 122 -21.93 8.08 -11.05
N ALA A 123 -21.51 9.30 -10.69
CA ALA A 123 -20.40 10.01 -11.32
C ALA A 123 -19.08 9.69 -10.61
N LYS A 124 -18.12 9.15 -11.37
CA LYS A 124 -16.78 8.88 -10.86
C LYS A 124 -15.95 10.16 -10.77
N ILE A 125 -15.15 10.29 -9.70
CA ILE A 125 -14.30 11.47 -9.49
C ILE A 125 -13.30 11.68 -10.64
N GLY A 126 -12.68 10.60 -11.13
CA GLY A 126 -11.76 10.66 -12.26
C GLY A 126 -12.42 11.23 -13.52
N ASP A 127 -13.65 10.82 -13.83
CA ASP A 127 -14.40 11.30 -15.00
C ASP A 127 -14.77 12.78 -14.86
N ILE A 128 -15.18 13.21 -13.67
CA ILE A 128 -15.51 14.61 -13.39
C ILE A 128 -14.28 15.51 -13.57
N ILE A 129 -13.13 15.11 -13.02
CA ILE A 129 -11.88 15.86 -13.13
C ILE A 129 -11.40 15.89 -14.58
N LEU A 130 -11.53 14.78 -15.31
CA LEU A 130 -11.17 14.71 -16.71
C LEU A 130 -12.06 15.61 -17.60
N GLU A 131 -13.36 15.69 -17.30
CA GLU A 131 -14.28 16.63 -17.95
C GLU A 131 -13.82 18.08 -17.76
N ASP A 132 -13.50 18.46 -16.52
CA ASP A 132 -13.04 19.81 -16.19
C ASP A 132 -11.68 20.13 -16.85
N ILE A 133 -10.74 19.19 -16.85
CA ILE A 133 -9.45 19.32 -17.56
C ILE A 133 -9.66 19.52 -19.07
N ARG A 134 -10.56 18.75 -19.68
CA ARG A 134 -10.90 18.89 -21.11
C ARG A 134 -11.52 20.25 -21.40
N ALA A 135 -12.36 20.76 -20.51
CA ALA A 135 -12.98 22.08 -20.67
C ALA A 135 -11.93 23.22 -20.59
N ILE A 136 -11.05 23.19 -19.58
CA ILE A 136 -9.97 24.17 -19.40
C ILE A 136 -9.04 24.17 -20.62
N THR A 137 -8.59 22.99 -21.05
CA THR A 137 -7.66 22.86 -22.18
C THR A 137 -8.32 23.21 -23.52
N ALA A 138 -9.61 22.91 -23.72
CA ALA A 138 -10.35 23.34 -24.91
C ALA A 138 -10.51 24.87 -25.00
N ALA A 139 -10.51 25.58 -23.87
CA ALA A 139 -10.48 27.04 -23.82
C ALA A 139 -9.08 27.63 -24.10
N GLY A 140 -8.05 26.80 -24.26
CA GLY A 140 -6.66 27.23 -24.44
C GLY A 140 -6.00 27.69 -23.14
N GLU A 141 -6.60 27.39 -21.99
CA GLU A 141 -6.08 27.75 -20.67
C GLU A 141 -5.11 26.66 -20.17
N PRO A 142 -3.99 27.05 -19.53
CA PRO A 142 -3.08 26.08 -18.94
C PRO A 142 -3.66 25.46 -17.66
N LEU A 143 -3.26 24.23 -17.37
CA LEU A 143 -3.49 23.62 -16.06
C LEU A 143 -2.45 24.18 -15.08
N GLU A 144 -2.89 25.11 -14.22
CA GLU A 144 -2.04 25.71 -13.19
C GLU A 144 -2.51 25.32 -11.78
N TYR A 145 -1.55 25.17 -10.87
CA TYR A 145 -1.83 25.00 -9.45
C TYR A 145 -1.05 26.02 -8.62
N ALA A 146 -1.60 26.40 -7.47
CA ALA A 146 -0.95 27.28 -6.52
C ALA A 146 -1.27 26.83 -5.09
N THR A 147 -0.31 27.00 -4.19
CA THR A 147 -0.55 26.86 -2.76
C THR A 147 -1.39 28.05 -2.27
N ASP A 148 -2.47 27.80 -1.56
CA ASP A 148 -3.34 28.85 -1.00
C ASP A 148 -3.20 29.01 0.52
N GLY A 149 -2.24 28.30 1.13
CA GLY A 149 -1.96 28.37 2.56
C GLY A 149 -3.11 27.84 3.44
N ARG A 150 -4.03 27.05 2.88
CA ARG A 150 -5.18 26.49 3.62
C ARG A 150 -4.77 25.59 4.78
N VAL A 151 -3.65 24.89 4.68
CA VAL A 151 -3.10 24.08 5.76
C VAL A 151 -1.75 24.69 6.16
N LYS A 152 -1.59 24.98 7.45
CA LYS A 152 -0.31 25.37 8.05
C LYS A 152 0.12 24.31 9.03
N VAL A 153 1.24 23.66 8.75
CA VAL A 153 1.84 22.66 9.64
C VAL A 153 3.10 23.25 10.26
N SER A 154 3.15 23.30 11.59
CA SER A 154 4.37 23.51 12.35
C SER A 154 4.84 22.21 12.97
N ARG A 155 6.15 22.06 13.10
CA ARG A 155 6.79 21.00 13.85
C ARG A 155 7.69 21.68 14.88
N SER A 156 7.55 21.31 16.13
CA SER A 156 8.57 21.60 17.14
C SER A 156 9.87 20.98 16.65
N GLU A 157 10.99 21.69 16.84
CA GLU A 157 12.28 21.03 16.71
C GLU A 157 12.24 19.82 17.63
N PRO A 158 12.60 18.62 17.14
CA PRO A 158 12.77 17.51 18.06
C PRO A 158 13.71 18.00 19.16
N ALA A 159 13.30 17.82 20.43
CA ALA A 159 14.24 17.99 21.53
C ALA A 159 15.50 17.24 21.12
N ALA A 160 16.63 17.96 21.02
CA ALA A 160 17.88 17.44 20.47
C ALA A 160 18.00 16.01 20.95
N ALA A 161 17.89 15.06 20.01
CA ALA A 161 17.94 13.65 20.34
C ALA A 161 19.16 13.51 21.24
N VAL A 162 18.95 13.05 22.47
CA VAL A 162 20.06 12.58 23.27
C VAL A 162 20.72 11.59 22.32
N GLN A 163 21.94 11.89 21.90
CA GLN A 163 22.77 10.96 21.18
C GLN A 163 23.00 9.82 22.17
N GLU A 164 22.05 8.90 22.25
CA GLU A 164 22.41 7.54 22.52
C GLU A 164 23.35 7.21 21.36
N GLU A 165 24.64 7.05 21.69
CA GLU A 165 25.58 6.43 20.78
C GLU A 165 24.92 5.14 20.32
N GLU A 166 24.45 5.11 19.07
CA GLU A 166 24.22 3.84 18.39
C GLU A 166 25.49 3.02 18.63
N PRO A 167 25.41 1.83 19.24
CA PRO A 167 26.58 0.97 19.31
C PRO A 167 27.05 0.84 17.87
N ALA A 168 28.30 1.23 17.62
CA ALA A 168 28.89 1.21 16.29
C ALA A 168 28.49 -0.11 15.64
N ALA A 169 27.77 -0.03 14.50
CA ALA A 169 27.45 -1.20 13.72
C ALA A 169 28.77 -1.93 13.49
N GLU A 170 28.98 -3.04 14.21
CA GLU A 170 30.10 -3.90 13.92
C GLU A 170 29.92 -4.27 12.47
N ALA A 171 30.84 -3.80 11.62
CA ALA A 171 30.90 -4.21 10.24
C ALA A 171 31.10 -5.72 10.25
N VAL A 172 29.99 -6.46 10.18
CA VAL A 172 30.01 -7.90 10.03
C VAL A 172 30.74 -8.12 8.72
N ALA A 173 31.98 -8.63 8.81
CA ALA A 173 32.78 -8.90 7.64
C ALA A 173 31.93 -9.69 6.65
N ALA A 174 31.84 -9.21 5.41
CA ALA A 174 31.05 -9.86 4.38
C ALA A 174 31.39 -11.37 4.39
N PRO A 175 30.43 -12.26 4.62
CA PRO A 175 30.72 -13.67 4.84
C PRO A 175 31.53 -14.24 3.67
N ALA A 176 32.66 -14.86 4.00
CA ALA A 176 33.54 -15.46 3.01
C ALA A 176 32.89 -16.73 2.46
N GLY A 177 32.52 -16.75 1.18
CA GLY A 177 31.94 -17.92 0.53
C GLY A 177 30.99 -17.59 -0.61
N ARG A 178 30.43 -18.63 -1.26
CA ARG A 178 29.32 -18.44 -2.20
C ARG A 178 28.00 -18.59 -1.44
N PRO A 179 27.01 -17.71 -1.63
CA PRO A 179 25.73 -17.81 -0.92
C PRO A 179 25.05 -19.16 -1.18
N LYS A 180 24.41 -19.71 -0.15
CA LYS A 180 23.56 -20.90 -0.23
C LYS A 180 22.28 -20.58 -1.00
N LEU A 181 21.69 -19.44 -0.71
CA LEU A 181 20.43 -18.96 -1.26
C LEU A 181 20.55 -17.47 -1.65
N VAL A 182 19.92 -17.10 -2.76
CA VAL A 182 19.79 -15.73 -3.23
C VAL A 182 18.30 -15.44 -3.37
N ILE A 183 17.80 -14.45 -2.63
CA ILE A 183 16.39 -14.06 -2.67
C ILE A 183 16.31 -12.70 -3.36
N ILE A 184 15.50 -12.64 -4.40
CA ILE A 184 15.07 -11.41 -5.04
C ILE A 184 13.67 -11.12 -4.54
N HIS A 185 13.36 -9.87 -4.22
CA HIS A 185 11.99 -9.48 -3.90
C HIS A 185 11.57 -8.18 -4.58
N CYS A 186 10.27 -7.94 -4.54
CA CYS A 186 9.62 -6.68 -4.90
C CYS A 186 8.32 -6.54 -4.12
N ASN A 187 7.88 -5.32 -3.86
CA ASN A 187 6.57 -5.05 -3.30
C ASN A 187 5.89 -3.86 -4.01
N ASP A 188 4.56 -3.75 -3.89
CA ASP A 188 3.80 -2.56 -4.27
C ASP A 188 4.04 -2.08 -5.71
N THR A 189 4.12 -3.02 -6.66
CA THR A 189 4.40 -2.68 -8.06
C THR A 189 3.25 -1.94 -8.72
N HIS A 190 2.03 -2.06 -8.20
CA HIS A 190 0.91 -1.18 -8.50
C HIS A 190 0.65 -0.96 -10.01
N SER A 191 0.73 -2.03 -10.79
CA SER A 191 0.57 -1.97 -12.26
C SER A 191 1.53 -1.01 -12.99
N HIS A 192 2.67 -0.64 -12.38
CA HIS A 192 3.70 0.17 -13.02
C HIS A 192 4.61 -0.72 -13.87
N PHE A 193 4.22 -0.85 -15.14
CA PHE A 193 4.97 -1.63 -16.13
C PHE A 193 5.98 -0.78 -16.91
N ASP A 194 5.74 0.52 -17.04
CA ASP A 194 6.67 1.44 -17.67
C ASP A 194 7.67 2.04 -16.68
N PRO A 195 8.86 2.42 -17.13
CA PRO A 195 9.85 3.04 -16.27
C PRO A 195 9.56 4.52 -16.03
N PHE A 196 10.07 5.05 -14.93
CA PHE A 196 9.91 6.45 -14.54
C PHE A 196 11.07 7.32 -15.02
N PRO A 197 10.82 8.59 -15.38
CA PRO A 197 11.90 9.53 -15.63
C PRO A 197 12.67 9.85 -14.34
N THR A 198 13.98 10.01 -14.47
CA THR A 198 14.94 10.40 -13.43
C THR A 198 15.94 11.39 -14.03
N GLU A 199 16.73 12.07 -13.19
CA GLU A 199 17.82 12.94 -13.69
C GLU A 199 18.84 12.21 -14.58
N LYS A 200 18.99 10.89 -14.41
CA LYS A 200 19.98 10.06 -15.12
C LYS A 200 19.38 9.20 -16.24
N GLY A 201 18.13 9.43 -16.62
CA GLY A 201 17.43 8.64 -17.64
C GLY A 201 16.15 8.05 -17.08
N TYR A 202 15.89 6.78 -17.35
CA TYR A 202 14.69 6.08 -16.89
C TYR A 202 15.05 5.02 -15.84
N ARG A 203 14.13 4.72 -14.92
CA ARG A 203 14.31 3.69 -13.90
C ARG A 203 13.02 2.92 -13.63
N GLY A 204 13.13 1.61 -13.49
CA GLY A 204 12.04 0.72 -13.08
C GLY A 204 11.29 0.12 -14.26
N GLY A 205 10.00 -0.15 -14.08
CA GLY A 205 9.19 -0.83 -15.08
C GLY A 205 9.53 -2.32 -15.23
N ILE A 206 8.68 -3.05 -15.95
CA ILE A 206 8.73 -4.51 -15.97
C ILE A 206 9.90 -5.06 -16.77
N VAL A 207 10.34 -4.35 -17.82
CA VAL A 207 11.45 -4.77 -18.68
C VAL A 207 12.78 -4.71 -17.92
N GLU A 208 13.03 -3.62 -17.18
CA GLU A 208 14.25 -3.49 -16.39
C GLU A 208 14.27 -4.51 -15.24
N ARG A 209 13.14 -4.70 -14.55
CA ARG A 209 12.98 -5.75 -13.53
C ARG A 209 13.25 -7.15 -14.09
N ALA A 210 12.71 -7.48 -15.27
CA ALA A 210 12.97 -8.75 -15.93
C ALA A 210 14.45 -8.93 -16.28
N ALA A 211 15.09 -7.89 -16.82
CA ALA A 211 16.53 -7.92 -17.14
C ALA A 211 17.40 -8.14 -15.89
N PHE A 212 17.05 -7.47 -14.78
CA PHE A 212 17.69 -7.67 -13.48
C PHE A 212 17.53 -9.11 -12.98
N VAL A 213 16.30 -9.62 -12.91
CA VAL A 213 16.01 -11.00 -12.49
C VAL A 213 16.78 -12.02 -13.33
N ASP A 214 16.79 -11.86 -14.64
CA ASP A 214 17.51 -12.76 -15.54
C ASP A 214 19.03 -12.65 -15.37
N SER A 215 19.56 -11.47 -15.04
CA SER A 215 20.99 -11.29 -14.74
C SER A 215 21.41 -12.09 -13.49
N ILE A 216 20.59 -12.07 -12.43
CA ILE A 216 20.85 -12.81 -11.20
C ILE A 216 20.70 -14.31 -11.45
N ARG A 217 19.65 -14.74 -12.17
CA ARG A 217 19.47 -16.15 -12.55
C ARG A 217 20.56 -16.71 -13.46
N ARG A 218 21.25 -15.85 -14.23
CA ARG A 218 22.47 -16.25 -14.98
C ARG A 218 23.70 -16.32 -14.10
N ALA A 219 23.80 -15.48 -13.08
CA ALA A 219 24.94 -15.42 -12.17
C ALA A 219 24.95 -16.56 -11.12
N TYR A 220 23.78 -17.11 -10.78
CA TYR A 220 23.62 -18.14 -9.76
C TYR A 220 22.95 -19.41 -10.31
N PRO A 221 23.27 -20.61 -9.77
CA PRO A 221 22.57 -21.84 -10.14
C PRO A 221 21.06 -21.71 -9.94
N ALA A 222 20.26 -22.21 -10.89
CA ALA A 222 18.80 -22.06 -10.87
C ALA A 222 18.15 -22.53 -9.55
N GLY A 223 18.67 -23.61 -8.95
CA GLY A 223 18.18 -24.13 -7.68
C GLY A 223 18.50 -23.27 -6.46
N LYS A 224 19.19 -22.12 -6.60
CA LYS A 224 19.58 -21.23 -5.50
C LYS A 224 18.84 -19.89 -5.48
N VAL A 225 18.05 -19.58 -6.51
CA VAL A 225 17.39 -18.27 -6.61
C VAL A 225 15.92 -18.41 -6.25
N LEU A 226 15.44 -17.52 -5.37
CA LEU A 226 14.02 -17.27 -5.12
C LEU A 226 13.65 -15.89 -5.63
N LEU A 227 12.46 -15.76 -6.20
CA LEU A 227 11.84 -14.48 -6.52
C LEU A 227 10.48 -14.37 -5.83
N LEU A 228 10.32 -13.39 -4.95
CA LEU A 228 9.13 -13.21 -4.10
C LEU A 228 8.47 -11.85 -4.35
N HIS A 229 7.14 -11.76 -4.22
CA HIS A 229 6.40 -10.49 -4.28
C HIS A 229 5.57 -10.27 -3.03
N ALA A 230 5.78 -9.15 -2.33
CA ALA A 230 5.11 -8.86 -1.06
C ALA A 230 3.78 -8.10 -1.24
N GLY A 231 2.91 -8.52 -2.18
CA GLY A 231 1.58 -7.93 -2.38
C GLY A 231 1.54 -6.60 -3.15
N ASP A 232 0.33 -6.14 -3.48
CA ASP A 232 0.03 -4.94 -4.26
C ASP A 232 0.72 -4.90 -5.64
N PHE A 233 0.56 -5.98 -6.40
CA PHE A 233 0.90 -5.96 -7.82
C PHE A 233 -0.20 -5.33 -8.69
N ASN A 234 -1.41 -5.24 -8.14
CA ASN A 234 -2.56 -4.56 -8.72
C ASN A 234 -2.65 -3.07 -8.35
N GLN A 235 -3.44 -2.34 -9.15
CA GLN A 235 -3.91 -0.96 -8.93
C GLN A 235 -2.80 0.09 -8.89
N GLY A 236 -3.00 1.24 -9.53
CA GLY A 236 -2.14 2.41 -9.32
C GLY A 236 -1.64 3.09 -10.59
N SER A 237 -1.95 2.54 -11.75
CA SER A 237 -1.71 3.15 -13.06
C SER A 237 -2.90 2.93 -14.00
N SER A 238 -2.94 3.64 -15.12
CA SER A 238 -3.97 3.45 -16.15
C SER A 238 -4.03 2.03 -16.69
N TYR A 239 -2.93 1.26 -16.67
CA TYR A 239 -2.97 -0.15 -17.05
C TYR A 239 -4.01 -0.93 -16.25
N TYR A 240 -4.11 -0.67 -14.94
CA TYR A 240 -5.12 -1.34 -14.12
C TYR A 240 -6.52 -0.83 -14.42
N SER A 241 -6.69 0.50 -14.41
CA SER A 241 -8.00 1.14 -14.62
C SER A 241 -8.63 0.77 -15.96
N GLU A 242 -7.82 0.63 -17.02
CA GLU A 242 -8.29 0.32 -18.38
C GLU A 242 -8.35 -1.18 -18.66
N LEU A 243 -7.47 -2.00 -18.07
CA LEU A 243 -7.33 -3.42 -18.41
C LEU A 243 -7.78 -4.39 -17.30
N GLY A 244 -8.28 -3.87 -16.18
CA GLY A 244 -8.90 -4.63 -15.10
C GLY A 244 -7.98 -5.67 -14.48
N GLY A 245 -6.69 -5.39 -14.36
CA GLY A 245 -5.74 -6.33 -13.75
C GLY A 245 -5.38 -7.55 -14.62
N SER A 246 -5.60 -7.49 -15.93
CA SER A 246 -5.37 -8.63 -16.84
C SER A 246 -3.89 -8.82 -17.25
N LEU A 247 -3.01 -7.87 -16.94
CA LEU A 247 -1.58 -7.94 -17.27
C LEU A 247 -0.75 -8.54 -16.13
N GLU A 248 -1.19 -8.38 -14.89
CA GLU A 248 -0.49 -8.71 -13.66
C GLU A 248 -0.22 -10.21 -13.58
N PRO A 249 -1.21 -11.12 -13.80
CA PRO A 249 -0.92 -12.55 -13.90
C PRO A 249 0.07 -12.89 -15.01
N LYS A 250 0.05 -12.16 -16.15
CA LYS A 250 0.99 -12.39 -17.25
C LYS A 250 2.40 -11.99 -16.84
N MET A 251 2.57 -10.87 -16.15
CA MET A 251 3.86 -10.38 -15.67
C MET A 251 4.42 -11.27 -14.56
N ILE A 252 3.61 -11.65 -13.57
CA ILE A 252 4.00 -12.58 -12.51
C ILE A 252 4.50 -13.91 -13.13
N ASN A 253 3.76 -14.45 -14.08
CA ASN A 253 4.15 -15.68 -14.77
C ASN A 253 5.40 -15.53 -15.64
N ALA A 254 5.55 -14.41 -16.36
CA ALA A 254 6.68 -14.15 -17.23
C ALA A 254 7.99 -14.00 -16.44
N LEU A 255 7.94 -13.31 -15.29
CA LEU A 255 9.07 -13.19 -14.38
C LEU A 255 9.33 -14.48 -13.59
N ARG A 256 8.41 -15.45 -13.62
CA ARG A 256 8.51 -16.73 -12.91
C ARG A 256 8.72 -16.49 -11.41
N TYR A 257 7.84 -15.72 -10.78
CA TYR A 257 7.84 -15.62 -9.31
C TYR A 257 7.72 -17.02 -8.69
N ASP A 258 8.42 -17.25 -7.59
CA ASP A 258 8.37 -18.50 -6.85
C ASP A 258 7.22 -18.50 -5.83
N CYS A 259 6.84 -17.32 -5.32
CA CYS A 259 5.68 -17.12 -4.44
C CYS A 259 5.29 -15.63 -4.42
N VAL A 260 4.00 -15.34 -4.26
CA VAL A 260 3.48 -13.99 -4.02
C VAL A 260 2.53 -14.02 -2.82
N THR A 261 2.49 -12.95 -2.04
CA THR A 261 1.37 -12.71 -1.10
C THR A 261 0.34 -11.78 -1.73
N LEU A 262 -0.85 -11.71 -1.13
CA LEU A 262 -1.82 -10.67 -1.43
C LEU A 262 -1.51 -9.39 -0.66
N GLY A 263 -1.82 -8.26 -1.28
CA GLY A 263 -2.00 -6.94 -0.68
C GLY A 263 -3.43 -6.43 -0.88
N ASN A 264 -3.77 -5.34 -0.20
CA ASN A 264 -5.15 -4.85 -0.15
C ASN A 264 -5.70 -4.49 -1.54
N HIS A 265 -4.83 -4.03 -2.46
CA HIS A 265 -5.26 -3.63 -3.80
C HIS A 265 -5.57 -4.80 -4.74
N GLU A 266 -5.21 -6.03 -4.37
CA GLU A 266 -5.71 -7.19 -5.07
C GLU A 266 -7.24 -7.33 -4.93
N LEU A 267 -7.85 -6.74 -3.89
CA LEU A 267 -9.28 -6.83 -3.58
C LEU A 267 -10.14 -5.68 -4.15
N ASP A 268 -9.53 -4.69 -4.81
CA ASP A 268 -10.21 -3.46 -5.28
C ASP A 268 -11.43 -3.71 -6.17
N ASN A 269 -11.36 -4.73 -7.04
CA ASN A 269 -12.44 -5.09 -7.96
C ASN A 269 -13.40 -6.16 -7.40
N GLY A 270 -13.22 -6.55 -6.13
CA GLY A 270 -14.03 -7.55 -5.46
C GLY A 270 -13.56 -8.99 -5.65
N ILE A 271 -14.26 -9.90 -4.94
CA ILE A 271 -13.89 -11.31 -4.77
C ILE A 271 -13.89 -12.06 -6.09
N GLU A 272 -14.92 -11.86 -6.92
CA GLU A 272 -15.11 -12.60 -8.16
C GLU A 272 -14.06 -12.23 -9.23
N ASP A 273 -13.73 -10.94 -9.34
CA ASP A 273 -12.67 -10.46 -10.24
C ASP A 273 -11.29 -10.95 -9.79
N LEU A 274 -11.01 -10.88 -8.48
CA LEU A 274 -9.78 -11.42 -7.92
C LEU A 274 -9.63 -12.91 -8.23
N ALA A 275 -10.67 -13.73 -8.03
CA ALA A 275 -10.63 -15.15 -8.36
C ALA A 275 -10.29 -15.40 -9.83
N ALA A 276 -10.87 -14.63 -10.75
CA ALA A 276 -10.55 -14.71 -12.18
C ALA A 276 -9.08 -14.34 -12.49
N ARG A 277 -8.50 -13.37 -11.77
CA ARG A 277 -7.06 -13.05 -11.87
C ARG A 277 -6.17 -14.13 -11.28
N LEU A 278 -6.46 -14.59 -10.05
CA LEU A 278 -5.65 -15.60 -9.36
C LEU A 278 -5.63 -16.94 -10.10
N SER A 279 -6.73 -17.34 -10.75
CA SER A 279 -6.79 -18.56 -11.57
C SER A 279 -5.78 -18.61 -12.72
N ARG A 280 -5.18 -17.47 -13.08
CA ARG A 280 -4.18 -17.34 -14.14
C ARG A 280 -2.75 -17.26 -13.62
N ILE A 281 -2.54 -17.12 -12.31
CA ILE A 281 -1.21 -17.10 -11.69
C ILE A 281 -0.74 -18.55 -11.49
N LYS A 282 0.52 -18.83 -11.86
CA LYS A 282 1.08 -20.20 -11.84
C LYS A 282 1.91 -20.52 -10.61
N CYS A 283 2.35 -19.50 -9.88
CA CYS A 283 3.07 -19.70 -8.64
C CYS A 283 2.09 -19.80 -7.46
N PRO A 284 2.52 -20.37 -6.33
CA PRO A 284 1.80 -20.27 -5.08
C PRO A 284 1.46 -18.82 -4.71
N ILE A 285 0.25 -18.63 -4.18
CA ILE A 285 -0.22 -17.37 -3.60
C ILE A 285 -0.50 -17.66 -2.13
N VAL A 286 0.07 -16.84 -1.24
CA VAL A 286 -0.04 -17.05 0.21
C VAL A 286 -0.74 -15.91 0.92
N CYS A 287 -1.55 -16.21 1.94
CA CYS A 287 -2.12 -15.24 2.89
C CYS A 287 -2.71 -16.00 4.09
N ALA A 288 -2.05 -15.90 5.25
CA ALA A 288 -2.36 -16.72 6.43
C ALA A 288 -3.36 -16.09 7.39
N ASN A 289 -3.43 -14.76 7.43
CA ASN A 289 -4.29 -14.02 8.36
C ASN A 289 -5.67 -13.71 7.75
N CYS A 290 -6.04 -14.29 6.61
CA CYS A 290 -7.37 -14.16 6.02
C CYS A 290 -7.95 -15.54 5.71
N GLU A 291 -9.20 -15.76 6.10
CA GLU A 291 -10.03 -16.87 5.61
C GLU A 291 -10.95 -16.34 4.51
N PHE A 292 -10.76 -16.90 3.32
CA PHE A 292 -11.46 -16.45 2.12
C PHE A 292 -12.70 -17.30 1.85
N PRO A 293 -13.72 -16.75 1.16
CA PRO A 293 -14.82 -17.57 0.66
C PRO A 293 -14.31 -18.59 -0.38
N ASP A 294 -15.03 -19.69 -0.58
CA ASP A 294 -14.68 -20.79 -1.50
C ASP A 294 -14.26 -20.31 -2.92
N THR A 295 -14.87 -19.21 -3.38
CA THR A 295 -14.54 -18.57 -4.67
C THR A 295 -13.06 -18.19 -4.78
N LEU A 296 -12.42 -17.82 -3.66
CA LEU A 296 -11.01 -17.44 -3.58
C LEU A 296 -10.13 -18.47 -2.86
N GLN A 297 -10.65 -19.14 -1.84
CA GLN A 297 -9.87 -20.02 -0.95
C GLN A 297 -9.13 -21.13 -1.72
N GLN A 298 -9.68 -21.57 -2.86
CA GLN A 298 -9.04 -22.57 -3.73
C GLN A 298 -7.72 -22.11 -4.40
N PHE A 299 -7.42 -20.81 -4.39
CA PHE A 299 -6.23 -20.22 -5.01
C PHE A 299 -5.19 -19.72 -4.01
N VAL A 300 -5.55 -19.62 -2.73
CA VAL A 300 -4.75 -18.95 -1.70
C VAL A 300 -4.55 -19.89 -0.53
N GLU A 301 -3.31 -20.15 -0.19
CA GLU A 301 -2.92 -20.99 0.95
C GLU A 301 -2.36 -20.11 2.08
N PRO A 302 -2.38 -20.54 3.36
CA PRO A 302 -1.75 -19.75 4.41
C PRO A 302 -0.23 -19.64 4.24
N TYR A 303 0.40 -20.70 3.74
CA TYR A 303 1.84 -20.77 3.51
C TYR A 303 2.17 -21.68 2.33
N VAL A 304 3.43 -21.63 1.90
CA VAL A 304 4.00 -22.62 0.98
C VAL A 304 5.38 -23.04 1.44
N ILE A 305 5.78 -24.27 1.10
CA ILE A 305 7.13 -24.78 1.35
C ILE A 305 7.87 -24.87 0.01
N LEU A 306 9.01 -24.20 -0.07
CA LEU A 306 9.87 -24.14 -1.25
C LEU A 306 11.24 -24.77 -0.95
N ASN A 307 11.80 -25.48 -1.93
CA ASN A 307 13.13 -26.07 -1.81
C ASN A 307 14.14 -25.31 -2.69
N ARG A 308 15.09 -24.60 -2.09
CA ARG A 308 16.14 -23.84 -2.78
C ARG A 308 17.41 -23.79 -1.95
N GLY A 309 18.57 -23.76 -2.61
CA GLY A 309 19.86 -23.68 -1.92
C GLY A 309 20.20 -24.89 -1.05
N GLY A 310 19.48 -26.00 -1.19
CA GLY A 310 19.55 -27.15 -0.30
C GLY A 310 18.77 -26.98 1.01
N MET A 311 17.92 -25.94 1.11
CA MET A 311 17.10 -25.61 2.27
C MET A 311 15.62 -25.88 1.98
N LYS A 312 14.88 -26.35 2.98
CA LYS A 312 13.41 -26.36 3.05
C LYS A 312 12.96 -25.02 3.64
N ILE A 313 12.29 -24.20 2.85
CA ILE A 313 11.95 -22.81 3.18
C ILE A 313 10.43 -22.68 3.27
N GLY A 314 9.90 -22.40 4.45
CA GLY A 314 8.51 -22.04 4.65
C GLY A 314 8.30 -20.56 4.34
N VAL A 315 7.23 -20.22 3.61
CA VAL A 315 6.86 -18.83 3.29
C VAL A 315 5.42 -18.61 3.74
N ILE A 316 5.22 -17.74 4.73
CA ILE A 316 3.91 -17.36 5.27
C ILE A 316 3.49 -16.04 4.62
N GLY A 317 2.25 -15.95 4.11
CA GLY A 317 1.70 -14.70 3.59
C GLY A 317 0.97 -13.91 4.67
N MET A 318 1.00 -12.57 4.62
CA MET A 318 0.22 -11.71 5.51
C MET A 318 -0.38 -10.54 4.74
N GLU A 319 -1.62 -10.19 5.06
CA GLU A 319 -2.38 -9.07 4.49
C GLU A 319 -2.59 -7.94 5.53
N SER A 320 -2.56 -6.68 5.08
CA SER A 320 -2.90 -5.48 5.86
C SER A 320 -4.34 -5.52 6.42
N ASP A 321 -4.72 -4.55 7.26
CA ASP A 321 -6.08 -4.47 7.82
C ASP A 321 -7.15 -4.22 6.73
N ILE A 322 -7.78 -5.28 6.24
CA ILE A 322 -8.74 -5.21 5.13
C ILE A 322 -10.01 -4.45 5.53
N ALA A 323 -10.35 -4.40 6.82
CA ALA A 323 -11.54 -3.71 7.28
C ALA A 323 -11.45 -2.19 7.10
N THR A 324 -10.22 -1.66 7.01
CA THR A 324 -9.98 -0.24 6.78
C THR A 324 -9.38 0.06 5.40
N MET A 325 -8.71 -0.91 4.77
CA MET A 325 -8.03 -0.71 3.49
C MET A 325 -8.84 -1.15 2.26
N VAL A 326 -9.88 -1.99 2.45
CA VAL A 326 -10.69 -2.54 1.34
C VAL A 326 -12.14 -2.08 1.45
N ALA A 327 -12.81 -1.94 0.30
CA ALA A 327 -14.23 -1.59 0.26
C ALA A 327 -15.08 -2.53 1.11
N ALA A 328 -15.94 -1.96 1.97
CA ALA A 328 -16.73 -2.69 2.96
C ALA A 328 -17.49 -3.92 2.41
N PRO A 329 -18.15 -3.89 1.22
CA PRO A 329 -18.83 -5.07 0.68
C PRO A 329 -17.90 -6.26 0.39
N THR A 330 -16.63 -5.99 0.09
CA THR A 330 -15.60 -7.02 -0.13
C THR A 330 -15.01 -7.48 1.20
N ALA A 331 -14.61 -6.55 2.06
CA ALA A 331 -14.00 -6.85 3.36
C ALA A 331 -14.91 -7.69 4.26
N GLN A 332 -16.23 -7.42 4.28
CA GLN A 332 -17.20 -8.16 5.09
C GLN A 332 -17.37 -9.64 4.70
N ARG A 333 -16.84 -10.06 3.54
CA ARG A 333 -16.88 -11.45 3.06
C ARG A 333 -15.63 -12.25 3.43
N ILE A 334 -14.65 -11.63 4.07
CA ILE A 334 -13.38 -12.24 4.44
C ILE A 334 -13.23 -12.10 5.95
N GLN A 335 -12.94 -13.21 6.63
CA GLN A 335 -12.62 -13.16 8.05
C GLN A 335 -11.11 -12.93 8.19
N GLN A 336 -10.72 -11.84 8.87
CA GLN A 336 -9.31 -11.56 9.17
C GLN A 336 -8.98 -11.95 10.61
N TYR A 337 -7.82 -12.59 10.78
CA TYR A 337 -7.27 -13.05 12.06
C TYR A 337 -6.23 -12.08 12.60
N ASP A 338 -5.95 -12.16 13.91
CA ASP A 338 -4.89 -11.38 14.53
C ASP A 338 -3.52 -11.73 13.93
N ASN A 339 -2.71 -10.70 13.68
CA ASN A 339 -1.44 -10.85 12.99
C ASN A 339 -0.42 -11.63 13.83
N VAL A 340 -0.34 -11.34 15.13
CA VAL A 340 0.62 -11.98 16.04
C VAL A 340 0.23 -13.43 16.28
N GLU A 341 -1.05 -13.71 16.55
CA GLU A 341 -1.56 -15.08 16.73
C GLU A 341 -1.34 -15.93 15.46
N THR A 342 -1.54 -15.34 14.28
CA THR A 342 -1.31 -16.03 13.00
C THR A 342 0.17 -16.44 12.85
N VAL A 343 1.11 -15.55 13.14
CA VAL A 343 2.54 -15.85 13.06
C VAL A 343 2.95 -16.87 14.11
N LEU A 344 2.47 -16.73 15.36
CA LEU A 344 2.72 -17.67 16.45
C LEU A 344 2.16 -19.07 16.17
N LYS A 345 1.15 -19.20 15.32
CA LYS A 345 0.65 -20.48 14.84
C LYS A 345 1.55 -21.07 13.76
N TRP A 346 1.81 -20.33 12.69
CA TRP A 346 2.40 -20.91 11.48
C TRP A 346 3.92 -20.99 11.48
N ALA A 347 4.62 -20.01 12.07
CA ALA A 347 6.08 -20.01 12.06
C ALA A 347 6.67 -21.19 12.88
N PRO A 348 6.23 -21.45 14.13
CA PRO A 348 6.67 -22.63 14.87
C PRO A 348 6.27 -23.94 14.18
N TYR A 349 5.04 -24.04 13.66
CA TYR A 349 4.60 -25.22 12.91
C TYR A 349 5.52 -25.53 11.72
N LEU A 350 5.92 -24.52 10.95
CA LEU A 350 6.82 -24.70 9.81
C LEU A 350 8.22 -25.14 10.23
N LYS A 351 8.72 -24.67 11.38
CA LYS A 351 10.03 -25.06 11.93
C LYS A 351 9.99 -26.47 12.53
N GLU A 352 9.01 -26.77 13.37
CA GLU A 352 9.00 -27.94 14.24
C GLU A 352 8.37 -29.16 13.57
N GLU A 353 7.22 -28.98 12.91
CA GLU A 353 6.45 -30.09 12.33
C GLU A 353 6.87 -30.34 10.87
N GLU A 354 7.02 -29.26 10.10
CA GLU A 354 7.48 -29.36 8.72
C GLU A 354 9.01 -29.41 8.60
N GLY A 355 9.76 -29.09 9.66
CA GLY A 355 11.23 -29.16 9.60
C GLY A 355 11.83 -28.19 8.58
N CYS A 356 11.24 -27.01 8.40
CA CYS A 356 11.82 -25.98 7.54
C CYS A 356 13.10 -25.43 8.18
N ASP A 357 14.17 -25.32 7.38
CA ASP A 357 15.41 -24.69 7.80
C ASP A 357 15.24 -23.18 7.99
N MET A 358 14.36 -22.56 7.19
CA MET A 358 14.08 -21.13 7.19
C MET A 358 12.59 -20.86 7.04
N VAL A 359 12.07 -19.86 7.75
CA VAL A 359 10.72 -19.33 7.64
C VAL A 359 10.80 -17.85 7.26
N ILE A 360 10.22 -17.53 6.10
CA ILE A 360 10.08 -16.18 5.58
C ILE A 360 8.64 -15.71 5.84
N LEU A 361 8.50 -14.55 6.46
CA LEU A 361 7.22 -13.83 6.48
C LEU A 361 7.18 -12.90 5.25
N LEU A 362 6.39 -13.27 4.24
CA LEU A 362 6.14 -12.45 3.05
C LEU A 362 4.91 -11.60 3.32
N SER A 363 5.13 -10.36 3.73
CA SER A 363 4.15 -9.55 4.44
C SER A 363 3.69 -8.34 3.64
N HIS A 364 2.39 -8.07 3.68
CA HIS A 364 1.79 -6.82 3.25
C HIS A 364 1.19 -6.03 4.43
N LEU A 365 1.72 -6.18 5.64
CA LEU A 365 1.22 -5.47 6.83
C LEU A 365 1.65 -4.00 6.89
N GLY A 366 2.83 -3.69 6.33
CA GLY A 366 3.48 -2.39 6.45
C GLY A 366 4.68 -2.41 7.38
N TYR A 367 5.70 -1.62 7.04
CA TYR A 367 7.04 -1.69 7.64
C TYR A 367 7.06 -1.57 9.18
N GLY A 368 6.22 -0.71 9.76
CA GLY A 368 6.11 -0.59 11.22
C GLY A 368 5.31 -1.72 11.86
N ALA A 369 4.28 -2.23 11.19
CA ALA A 369 3.47 -3.35 11.67
C ALA A 369 4.27 -4.66 11.63
N ASP A 370 5.12 -4.84 10.61
CA ASP A 370 6.07 -5.96 10.53
C ASP A 370 7.00 -6.01 11.75
N GLN A 371 7.56 -4.86 12.15
CA GLN A 371 8.41 -4.76 13.34
C GLN A 371 7.63 -5.08 14.62
N ASP A 372 6.41 -4.57 14.75
CA ASP A 372 5.55 -4.83 15.91
C ASP A 372 5.21 -6.32 16.04
N VAL A 373 4.84 -6.97 14.94
CA VAL A 373 4.53 -8.41 14.91
C VAL A 373 5.74 -9.24 15.28
N VAL A 374 6.91 -8.97 14.68
CA VAL A 374 8.15 -9.70 14.99
C VAL A 374 8.50 -9.60 16.47
N SER A 375 8.39 -8.41 17.08
CA SER A 375 8.69 -8.20 18.50
C SER A 375 7.80 -9.00 19.47
N LYS A 376 6.67 -9.53 18.97
CA LYS A 376 5.66 -10.27 19.73
C LYS A 376 5.50 -11.71 19.24
N ALA A 377 6.30 -12.15 18.28
CA ALA A 377 6.24 -13.48 17.70
C ALA A 377 7.56 -14.24 17.92
N ARG A 378 7.67 -15.43 17.33
CA ARG A 378 8.89 -16.27 17.35
C ARG A 378 8.96 -17.14 16.11
N GLY A 379 10.16 -17.59 15.75
CA GLY A 379 10.38 -18.61 14.73
C GLY A 379 10.43 -18.11 13.28
N VAL A 380 10.34 -16.79 13.06
CA VAL A 380 10.56 -16.14 11.75
C VAL A 380 12.04 -15.82 11.61
N ASP A 381 12.66 -16.12 10.46
CA ASP A 381 14.08 -15.82 10.21
C ASP A 381 14.30 -14.60 9.30
N LEU A 382 13.27 -14.18 8.56
CA LEU A 382 13.33 -13.05 7.63
C LEU A 382 11.93 -12.53 7.36
N VAL A 383 11.77 -11.20 7.37
CA VAL A 383 10.56 -10.54 6.87
C VAL A 383 10.87 -9.79 5.58
N ILE A 384 10.03 -10.00 4.57
CA ILE A 384 10.01 -9.22 3.32
C ILE A 384 8.64 -8.55 3.25
N GLY A 385 8.62 -7.24 3.51
CA GLY A 385 7.42 -6.42 3.69
C GLY A 385 7.00 -5.63 2.45
N GLY A 386 5.83 -4.98 2.56
CA GLY A 386 5.24 -4.09 1.56
C GLY A 386 4.32 -3.02 2.16
N HIS A 387 3.27 -2.61 1.44
CA HIS A 387 2.13 -1.76 1.83
C HIS A 387 2.45 -0.27 2.06
N THR A 388 3.51 0.01 2.82
CA THR A 388 3.83 1.38 3.30
C THR A 388 4.68 2.21 2.33
N HIS A 389 5.11 1.62 1.22
CA HIS A 389 6.04 2.21 0.23
C HIS A 389 7.37 2.70 0.84
N THR A 390 7.78 2.07 1.95
CA THR A 390 8.98 2.49 2.67
C THR A 390 10.22 2.09 1.88
N PHE A 391 11.05 3.07 1.50
CA PHE A 391 12.38 2.81 0.96
C PHE A 391 13.38 2.70 2.12
N VAL A 392 14.14 1.62 2.17
CA VAL A 392 15.19 1.39 3.16
C VAL A 392 16.52 1.09 2.48
N GLU A 393 17.62 1.48 3.12
CA GLU A 393 18.98 1.23 2.59
C GLU A 393 19.53 -0.14 3.02
N ASP A 394 19.18 -0.61 4.22
CA ASP A 394 19.61 -1.88 4.78
C ASP A 394 18.51 -2.46 5.70
N PHE A 395 18.71 -3.68 6.19
CA PHE A 395 17.82 -4.34 7.14
C PHE A 395 17.68 -3.57 8.44
N VAL A 396 16.46 -3.51 8.96
CA VAL A 396 16.25 -3.33 10.40
C VAL A 396 16.20 -4.70 11.06
N TYR A 397 16.77 -4.81 12.26
CA TYR A 397 16.75 -6.04 13.05
C TYR A 397 15.92 -5.85 14.29
N ILE A 398 14.91 -6.70 14.47
CA ILE A 398 14.03 -6.70 15.65
C ILE A 398 14.25 -8.00 16.42
N GLU A 399 14.35 -7.91 17.74
CA GLU A 399 14.41 -9.09 18.60
C GLU A 399 13.02 -9.72 18.74
N ASP A 400 12.92 -11.02 18.45
CA ASP A 400 11.72 -11.81 18.68
C ASP A 400 11.56 -12.21 20.17
N LEU A 401 10.50 -12.93 20.52
CA LEU A 401 10.25 -13.37 21.90
C LEU A 401 11.32 -14.31 22.48
N ASP A 402 12.16 -14.90 21.63
CA ASP A 402 13.24 -15.81 22.03
C ASP A 402 14.62 -15.10 21.98
N GLY A 403 14.64 -13.79 21.71
CA GLY A 403 15.84 -12.96 21.64
C GLY A 403 16.63 -13.09 20.33
N HIS A 404 16.05 -13.71 19.30
CA HIS A 404 16.67 -13.78 17.99
C HIS A 404 16.47 -12.46 17.23
N ARG A 405 17.56 -11.93 16.66
CA ARG A 405 17.50 -10.72 15.81
C ARG A 405 17.02 -11.09 14.42
N VAL A 406 15.77 -10.77 14.11
CA VAL A 406 15.12 -11.04 12.83
C VAL A 406 15.29 -9.84 11.88
N PRO A 407 15.92 -10.03 10.69
CA PRO A 407 16.01 -9.00 9.68
C PRO A 407 14.65 -8.73 9.00
N ILE A 408 14.35 -7.45 8.76
CA ILE A 408 13.16 -6.97 8.06
C ILE A 408 13.60 -6.02 6.93
N ILE A 409 13.04 -6.22 5.73
CA ILE A 409 13.34 -5.41 4.54
C ILE A 409 12.09 -5.17 3.70
N THR A 410 12.10 -4.08 2.94
CA THR A 410 11.13 -3.71 1.89
C THR A 410 11.89 -2.93 0.81
N ASP A 411 11.37 -2.81 -0.41
CA ASP A 411 12.03 -2.10 -1.51
C ASP A 411 11.20 -0.94 -2.09
N GLY A 412 10.38 -0.31 -1.26
CA GLY A 412 9.65 0.90 -1.63
C GLY A 412 8.39 0.57 -2.42
N CYS A 413 8.28 1.04 -3.66
CA CYS A 413 7.11 0.79 -4.49
C CYS A 413 7.37 0.99 -6.00
N TRP A 414 6.36 0.63 -6.78
CA TRP A 414 6.22 0.82 -8.23
C TRP A 414 7.29 0.12 -9.08
N GLY A 415 8.01 -0.84 -8.49
CA GLY A 415 9.11 -1.53 -9.15
C GLY A 415 10.28 -0.61 -9.49
N ARG A 416 10.48 0.48 -8.73
CA ARG A 416 11.63 1.39 -8.87
C ARG A 416 12.94 0.77 -8.40
N GLU A 417 12.83 -0.12 -7.41
CA GLU A 417 13.92 -0.92 -6.84
C GLU A 417 13.54 -2.40 -6.90
N MET A 418 14.53 -3.26 -6.74
CA MET A 418 14.38 -4.69 -6.55
C MET A 418 15.36 -5.13 -5.46
N GLY A 419 14.85 -5.71 -4.39
CA GLY A 419 15.71 -6.21 -3.31
C GLY A 419 16.53 -7.44 -3.70
N LEU A 420 17.76 -7.55 -3.18
CA LEU A 420 18.64 -8.70 -3.37
C LEU A 420 19.29 -9.13 -2.06
N ILE A 421 18.84 -10.25 -1.52
CA ILE A 421 19.32 -10.83 -0.26
C ILE A 421 20.19 -12.05 -0.58
N LYS A 422 21.32 -12.18 0.13
CA LYS A 422 22.23 -13.33 0.01
C LYS A 422 22.36 -14.01 1.37
N VAL A 423 21.97 -15.27 1.44
CA VAL A 423 22.04 -16.10 2.66
C VAL A 423 23.23 -17.06 2.53
N TYR A 424 24.07 -17.15 3.57
CA TYR A 424 25.38 -17.82 3.52
C TYR A 424 25.46 -19.16 4.29
#